data_AF-A0A3N0BKN0-F1
#
_entry.id   AF-A0A3N0BKN0-F1
#
_cell.length_a   1.000
_cell.length_b   1.000
_cell.length_c   1.000
_cell.angle_alpha   90.00
_cell.angle_beta   90.00
_cell.angle_gamma   90.00
#
_symmetry.space_group_name_H-M   'P 1'
#
loop_
_entity.id
_entity.type
_entity.pdbx_description
1 polymer ?
#
loop_
_entity_poly.entity_id
_entity_poly.type
_entity_poly.pdbx_seq_one_letter_code
_entity_poly.pdbx_strand_id
1 'polypeptide(L)'
;METTYLHEYVCVARLGSFTAAAGELHLTQSTLSKHIAVLEREYGVDLFVRERSGVRLTEAGRVLYAQAVKLERVLAQTRALLQAVPSGVVSDMGVAWDVRRNTELRCKCRRAAEKFGLTDREAGALVLYLEERGFDGIQEELGVGRDDVAEVLGGAYRKLGAEGKQDALDLIHSISE
;
A
#
# COMPACT_ATOMS: atom_id res chain seq x y z
N MET A 1 2.29 -6.67 -25.37
CA MET A 1 3.38 -6.86 -24.40
C MET A 1 2.84 -7.28 -23.03
N GLU A 2 3.08 -8.52 -22.62
CA GLU A 2 2.92 -8.97 -21.23
C GLU A 2 4.04 -8.38 -20.36
N THR A 3 3.71 -7.74 -19.23
CA THR A 3 4.73 -7.12 -18.34
C THR A 3 5.74 -8.13 -17.79
N THR A 4 5.34 -9.39 -17.69
CA THR A 4 6.19 -10.51 -17.30
C THR A 4 7.38 -10.67 -18.26
N TYR A 5 7.15 -10.59 -19.58
CA TYR A 5 8.22 -10.79 -20.56
C TYR A 5 9.24 -9.64 -20.53
N LEU A 6 8.79 -8.43 -20.18
CA LEU A 6 9.69 -7.30 -20.00
C LEU A 6 10.58 -7.48 -18.76
N HIS A 7 10.01 -7.98 -17.65
CA HIS A 7 10.78 -8.30 -16.45
C HIS A 7 11.80 -9.42 -16.70
N GLU A 8 11.38 -10.47 -17.38
CA GLU A 8 12.25 -11.57 -17.81
C GLU A 8 13.41 -11.09 -18.70
N TYR A 9 13.11 -10.22 -19.65
CA TYR A 9 14.10 -9.54 -20.50
C TYR A 9 15.12 -8.74 -19.68
N VAL A 10 14.67 -7.92 -18.73
CA VAL A 10 15.55 -7.14 -17.83
C VAL A 10 16.47 -8.06 -17.03
N CYS A 11 15.95 -9.19 -16.54
CA CYS A 11 16.73 -10.18 -15.80
C CYS A 11 17.85 -10.80 -16.67
N VAL A 12 17.53 -11.23 -17.90
CA VAL A 12 18.52 -11.76 -18.85
C VAL A 12 19.60 -10.70 -19.16
N ALA A 13 19.18 -9.46 -19.40
CA ALA A 13 20.08 -8.36 -19.69
C ALA A 13 21.04 -8.04 -18.53
N ARG A 14 20.55 -8.11 -17.29
CA ARG A 14 21.35 -7.87 -16.08
C ARG A 14 22.37 -8.98 -15.83
N LEU A 15 21.99 -10.24 -16.06
CA LEU A 15 22.82 -11.40 -15.77
C LEU A 15 23.73 -11.83 -16.94
N GLY A 16 23.44 -11.38 -18.17
CA GLY A 16 24.20 -11.76 -19.37
C GLY A 16 24.11 -13.24 -19.72
N SER A 17 23.14 -13.96 -19.15
CA SER A 17 22.98 -15.41 -19.33
C SER A 17 21.52 -15.83 -19.17
N PHE A 18 20.98 -16.50 -20.19
CA PHE A 18 19.66 -17.13 -20.14
C PHE A 18 19.54 -18.20 -19.05
N THR A 19 20.58 -19.01 -18.82
CA THR A 19 20.55 -20.08 -17.81
C THR A 19 20.46 -19.50 -16.40
N ALA A 20 21.36 -18.58 -16.06
CA ALA A 20 21.34 -17.84 -14.80
C ALA A 20 19.99 -17.12 -14.56
N ALA A 21 19.47 -16.40 -15.56
CA ALA A 21 18.18 -15.71 -15.46
C ALA A 21 17.01 -16.66 -15.27
N ALA A 22 16.98 -17.79 -15.98
CA ALA A 22 15.97 -18.81 -15.78
C ALA A 22 16.01 -19.37 -14.35
N GLY A 23 17.22 -19.58 -13.80
CA GLY A 23 17.41 -19.97 -12.41
C GLY A 23 16.86 -18.95 -11.41
N GLU A 24 17.14 -17.66 -11.61
CA GLU A 24 16.64 -16.58 -10.74
C GLU A 24 15.11 -16.43 -10.80
N LEU A 25 14.53 -16.63 -11.98
CA LEU A 25 13.10 -16.47 -12.23
C LEU A 25 12.29 -17.75 -11.95
N HIS A 26 12.95 -18.83 -11.52
CA HIS A 26 12.34 -20.15 -11.35
C HIS A 26 11.63 -20.67 -12.62
N LEU A 27 12.21 -20.38 -13.78
CA LEU A 27 11.75 -20.84 -15.09
C LEU A 27 12.70 -21.86 -15.69
N THR A 28 12.24 -22.60 -16.69
CA THR A 28 13.15 -23.32 -17.58
C THR A 28 13.76 -22.35 -18.58
N GLN A 29 15.00 -22.61 -18.98
CA GLN A 29 15.69 -21.79 -19.99
C GLN A 29 14.96 -21.80 -21.34
N SER A 30 14.23 -22.87 -21.67
CA SER A 30 13.43 -22.96 -22.90
C SER A 30 12.17 -22.09 -22.85
N THR A 31 11.48 -21.99 -21.70
CA THR A 31 10.35 -21.08 -21.51
C THR A 31 10.80 -19.63 -21.62
N LEU A 32 11.87 -19.27 -20.91
CA LEU A 32 12.44 -17.91 -20.97
C LEU A 32 12.85 -17.54 -22.41
N SER A 33 13.51 -18.44 -23.14
CA SER A 33 13.89 -18.19 -24.53
C SER A 33 12.68 -17.97 -25.44
N LYS A 34 11.57 -18.72 -25.24
CA LYS A 34 10.34 -18.52 -26.01
C LYS A 34 9.71 -17.17 -25.73
N HIS A 35 9.67 -16.74 -24.48
CA HIS A 35 9.12 -15.43 -24.09
C HIS A 35 9.92 -14.28 -24.71
N ILE A 36 11.25 -14.33 -24.65
CA ILE A 36 12.11 -13.35 -25.34
C ILE A 36 11.89 -13.36 -26.85
N ALA A 37 11.79 -14.54 -27.48
CA ALA A 37 11.51 -14.62 -28.91
C ALA A 37 10.10 -14.11 -29.29
N VAL A 38 9.13 -14.14 -28.37
CA VAL A 38 7.83 -13.46 -28.59
C VAL A 38 8.03 -11.95 -28.54
N LEU A 39 8.80 -11.44 -27.58
CA LEU A 39 9.09 -10.01 -27.45
C LEU A 39 9.84 -9.44 -28.67
N GLU A 40 10.88 -10.15 -29.13
CA GLU A 40 11.65 -9.78 -30.33
C GLU A 40 10.77 -9.77 -31.58
N ARG A 41 9.85 -10.74 -31.73
CA ARG A 41 8.88 -10.76 -32.82
C ARG A 41 7.85 -9.64 -32.74
N GLU A 42 7.36 -9.31 -31.55
CA GLU A 42 6.41 -8.22 -31.32
C GLU A 42 7.02 -6.87 -31.74
N TYR A 43 8.31 -6.66 -31.46
CA TYR A 43 9.01 -5.43 -31.83
C TYR A 43 9.69 -5.46 -33.20
N GLY A 44 9.76 -6.62 -33.84
CA GLY A 44 10.42 -6.80 -35.13
C GLY A 44 11.93 -6.57 -35.10
N VAL A 45 12.57 -6.71 -33.93
CA VAL A 45 14.01 -6.49 -33.74
C VAL A 45 14.60 -7.52 -32.78
N ASP A 46 15.84 -7.92 -33.04
CA ASP A 46 16.61 -8.73 -32.11
C ASP A 46 17.05 -7.86 -30.93
N LEU A 47 16.87 -8.36 -29.70
CA LEU A 47 17.21 -7.66 -28.47
C LEU A 47 18.53 -8.17 -27.88
N PHE A 48 18.91 -9.41 -28.20
CA PHE A 48 20.16 -10.03 -27.78
C PHE A 48 20.99 -10.56 -28.95
N VAL A 49 22.31 -10.55 -28.75
CA VAL A 49 23.30 -11.28 -29.56
C VAL A 49 23.89 -12.39 -28.71
N ARG A 50 24.01 -13.58 -29.29
CA ARG A 50 24.68 -14.73 -28.67
C ARG A 50 26.17 -14.66 -28.92
N GLU A 51 26.95 -14.79 -27.85
CA GLU A 51 28.41 -14.81 -27.88
C GLU A 51 28.93 -16.06 -27.15
N ARG A 52 30.21 -16.41 -27.33
CA ARG A 52 30.80 -17.60 -26.68
C ARG A 52 30.76 -17.52 -25.14
N SER A 53 30.78 -16.30 -24.60
CA SER A 53 30.78 -16.02 -23.15
C SER A 53 29.39 -15.82 -22.56
N GLY A 54 28.32 -15.87 -23.36
CA GLY A 54 26.95 -15.63 -22.89
C GLY A 54 26.12 -14.83 -23.89
N VAL A 55 25.38 -13.85 -23.40
CA VAL A 55 24.53 -12.98 -24.23
C VAL A 55 24.75 -11.51 -23.91
N ARG A 56 24.67 -10.69 -24.97
CA ARG A 56 24.83 -9.24 -24.89
C ARG A 56 23.66 -8.55 -25.58
N LEU A 57 23.32 -7.34 -25.12
CA LEU A 57 22.29 -6.52 -25.75
C LEU A 57 22.71 -6.03 -27.15
N THR A 58 21.76 -6.06 -28.09
CA THR A 58 21.85 -5.28 -29.34
C THR A 58 21.73 -3.79 -29.05
N GLU A 59 21.83 -2.93 -30.07
CA GLU A 59 21.51 -1.50 -29.92
C GLU A 59 20.03 -1.31 -29.53
N ALA A 60 19.12 -2.00 -30.22
CA ALA A 60 17.70 -2.00 -29.88
C ALA A 60 17.45 -2.53 -28.45
N GLY A 61 18.18 -3.57 -28.05
CA GLY A 61 18.20 -4.08 -26.69
C GLY A 61 18.61 -3.01 -25.69
N ARG A 62 19.71 -2.27 -25.92
CA ARG A 62 20.11 -1.18 -25.01
C ARG A 62 19.04 -0.12 -24.84
N VAL A 63 18.37 0.27 -25.93
CA VAL A 63 17.26 1.23 -25.89
C VAL A 63 16.10 0.68 -25.05
N LEU A 64 15.68 -0.55 -25.30
CA LEU A 64 14.59 -1.18 -24.55
C LEU A 64 14.94 -1.32 -23.06
N TYR A 65 16.15 -1.77 -22.73
CA TYR A 65 16.60 -1.92 -21.35
C TYR A 65 16.51 -0.61 -20.56
N ALA A 66 16.97 0.50 -21.15
CA ALA A 66 16.90 1.81 -20.50
C ALA A 66 15.45 2.25 -20.21
N GLN A 67 14.49 1.89 -21.05
CA GLN A 67 13.07 2.19 -20.83
C GLN A 67 12.42 1.19 -19.85
N ALA A 68 12.78 -0.08 -19.94
CA ALA A 68 12.25 -1.13 -19.08
C ALA A 68 12.55 -0.88 -17.60
N VAL A 69 13.79 -0.49 -17.28
CA VAL A 69 14.19 -0.14 -15.89
C VAL A 69 13.38 1.04 -15.35
N LYS A 70 13.07 2.04 -16.19
CA LYS A 70 12.21 3.17 -15.78
C LYS A 70 10.79 2.69 -15.52
N LEU A 71 10.25 1.82 -16.38
CA LEU A 71 8.90 1.30 -16.22
C LEU A 71 8.77 0.45 -14.95
N GLU A 72 9.74 -0.40 -14.62
CA GLU A 72 9.75 -1.15 -13.36
C GLU A 72 9.70 -0.23 -12.15
N ARG A 73 10.43 0.90 -12.18
CA ARG A 73 10.38 1.91 -11.12
C ARG A 73 8.99 2.55 -11.02
N VAL A 74 8.39 2.93 -12.14
CA VAL A 74 7.03 3.51 -12.17
C VAL A 74 6.01 2.50 -11.62
N LEU A 75 6.08 1.24 -12.03
CA LEU A 75 5.18 0.20 -11.53
C LEU A 75 5.35 -0.05 -10.03
N ALA A 76 6.58 -0.04 -9.52
CA ALA A 76 6.86 -0.15 -8.09
C ALA A 76 6.28 1.04 -7.31
N GLN A 77 6.44 2.26 -7.81
CA GLN A 77 5.85 3.47 -7.22
C GLN A 77 4.32 3.42 -7.23
N THR A 78 3.72 3.06 -8.37
CA THR A 78 2.26 2.90 -8.50
C THR A 78 1.74 1.85 -7.51
N ARG A 79 2.43 0.72 -7.34
CA ARG A 79 2.04 -0.30 -6.35
C ARG A 79 2.07 0.27 -4.92
N ALA A 80 3.10 1.02 -4.56
CA ALA A 80 3.19 1.67 -3.26
C ALA A 80 2.05 2.69 -3.05
N LEU A 81 1.74 3.48 -4.08
CA LEU A 81 0.61 4.41 -4.05
C LEU A 81 -0.73 3.68 -3.90
N LEU A 82 -0.96 2.61 -4.67
CA LEU A 82 -2.18 1.79 -4.57
C LEU A 82 -2.34 1.13 -3.21
N GLN A 83 -1.23 0.72 -2.57
CA GLN A 83 -1.26 0.23 -1.18
C GLN A 83 -1.59 1.32 -0.17
N ALA A 84 -1.35 2.59 -0.52
CA ALA A 84 -1.70 3.75 0.28
C ALA A 84 -3.09 4.32 -0.06
N VAL A 85 -3.74 3.88 -1.15
CA VAL A 85 -5.13 4.25 -1.46
C VAL A 85 -6.05 3.59 -0.43
N PRO A 86 -6.84 4.35 0.34
CA PRO A 86 -7.80 3.77 1.26
C PRO A 86 -8.82 2.94 0.48
N SER A 87 -8.87 1.65 0.76
CA SER A 87 -9.93 0.78 0.25
C SER A 87 -11.15 1.02 1.14
N GLY A 88 -12.08 1.86 0.68
CA GLY A 88 -13.35 2.08 1.34
C GLY A 88 -14.17 0.79 1.38
N VAL A 89 -13.90 -0.06 2.38
CA VAL A 89 -14.81 -1.15 2.73
C VAL A 89 -15.87 -0.53 3.62
N VAL A 90 -16.98 -0.15 3.01
CA VAL A 90 -18.22 0.15 3.74
C VAL A 90 -18.71 -1.19 4.28
N SER A 91 -18.41 -1.49 5.55
CA SER A 91 -19.12 -2.53 6.30
C SER A 91 -20.42 -1.94 6.84
N ASP A 92 -21.44 -2.80 6.94
CA ASP A 92 -22.88 -2.63 7.24
C ASP A 92 -23.32 -1.68 8.39
N MET A 93 -22.42 -0.91 9.00
CA MET A 93 -22.69 0.05 10.08
C MET A 93 -22.31 1.50 9.72
N GLY A 94 -22.46 1.90 8.46
CA GLY A 94 -22.66 3.30 8.07
C GLY A 94 -21.51 4.30 8.33
N VAL A 95 -20.31 3.85 8.67
CA VAL A 95 -19.10 4.70 8.75
C VAL A 95 -17.95 3.95 8.10
N ALA A 96 -17.15 4.63 7.29
CA ALA A 96 -16.00 4.04 6.61
C ALA A 96 -14.88 3.80 7.64
N TRP A 97 -14.70 2.55 8.09
CA TRP A 97 -13.65 2.23 9.06
C TRP A 97 -12.37 1.84 8.32
N ASP A 98 -11.34 2.70 8.36
CA ASP A 98 -9.98 2.34 7.93
C ASP A 98 -9.42 1.26 8.88
N VAL A 99 -9.17 0.05 8.36
CA VAL A 99 -8.70 -1.13 9.10
C VAL A 99 -7.17 -1.16 9.25
N ARG A 100 -6.41 -0.24 8.64
CA ARG A 100 -4.94 -0.41 8.53
C ARG A 100 -4.06 0.61 9.26
N ARG A 101 -4.60 1.66 9.87
CA ARG A 101 -3.80 2.57 10.71
C ARG A 101 -4.01 2.29 12.20
N ASN A 102 -2.90 2.09 12.91
CA ASN A 102 -2.78 1.98 14.36
C ASN A 102 -3.78 1.00 15.02
N THR A 103 -3.65 -0.29 14.71
CA THR A 103 -4.44 -1.37 15.33
C THR A 103 -4.40 -1.33 16.85
N GLU A 104 -3.30 -0.89 17.45
CA GLU A 104 -3.18 -0.80 18.91
C GLU A 104 -4.04 0.32 19.50
N LEU A 105 -3.88 1.58 19.05
CA LEU A 105 -4.70 2.69 19.55
C LEU A 105 -6.19 2.43 19.27
N ARG A 106 -6.52 1.86 18.11
CA ARG A 106 -7.90 1.55 17.72
C ARG A 106 -8.52 0.40 18.52
N CYS A 107 -7.77 -0.67 18.79
CA CYS A 107 -8.20 -1.74 19.69
C CYS A 107 -8.41 -1.23 21.11
N LYS A 108 -7.50 -0.38 21.60
CA LYS A 108 -7.61 0.25 22.91
C LYS A 108 -8.80 1.21 22.99
N CYS A 109 -9.07 2.01 21.95
CA CYS A 109 -10.26 2.85 21.86
C CYS A 109 -11.56 2.05 21.83
N ARG A 110 -11.61 0.93 21.10
CA ARG A 110 -12.79 0.03 21.10
C ARG A 110 -13.05 -0.55 22.48
N ARG A 111 -12.00 -1.02 23.15
CA ARG A 111 -12.09 -1.52 24.52
C ARG A 111 -12.43 -0.42 25.52
N ALA A 112 -11.95 0.80 25.29
CA ALA A 112 -12.38 1.96 26.05
C ALA A 112 -13.89 2.21 25.85
N ALA A 113 -14.37 2.09 24.61
CA ALA A 113 -15.78 2.26 24.31
C ALA A 113 -16.66 1.24 25.05
N GLU A 114 -16.25 -0.03 25.06
CA GLU A 114 -16.93 -1.08 25.83
C GLU A 114 -16.84 -0.82 27.35
N LYS A 115 -15.67 -0.42 27.85
CA LYS A 115 -15.41 -0.21 29.28
C LYS A 115 -16.12 1.02 29.86
N PHE A 116 -16.19 2.10 29.08
CA PHE A 116 -16.70 3.40 29.50
C PHE A 116 -18.08 3.74 28.86
N GLY A 117 -18.66 2.82 28.09
CA GLY A 117 -19.99 2.97 27.50
C GLY A 117 -20.07 4.07 26.43
N LEU A 118 -19.03 4.20 25.59
CA LEU A 118 -19.06 5.13 24.47
C LEU A 118 -19.93 4.56 23.36
N THR A 119 -20.65 5.45 22.69
CA THR A 119 -21.32 5.15 21.42
C THR A 119 -20.29 4.99 20.31
N ASP A 120 -20.69 4.32 19.22
CA ASP A 120 -19.82 4.15 18.05
C ASP A 120 -19.35 5.51 17.48
N ARG A 121 -20.21 6.54 17.58
CA ARG A 121 -19.87 7.91 17.17
C ARG A 121 -18.83 8.55 18.08
N GLU A 122 -18.98 8.43 19.40
CA GLU A 122 -18.00 8.94 20.38
C GLU A 122 -16.65 8.24 20.24
N ALA A 123 -16.65 6.91 20.07
CA ALA A 123 -15.44 6.13 19.88
C ALA A 123 -14.73 6.49 18.57
N GLY A 124 -15.49 6.66 17.47
CA GLY A 124 -14.96 7.10 16.18
C GLY A 124 -14.35 8.49 16.24
N ALA A 125 -15.04 9.47 16.84
CA ALA A 125 -14.53 10.82 17.00
C ALA A 125 -13.25 10.86 17.83
N LEU A 126 -13.19 10.10 18.93
CA LEU A 126 -12.04 10.01 19.81
C LEU A 126 -10.79 9.49 19.09
N VAL A 127 -10.92 8.41 18.31
CA VAL A 127 -9.82 7.87 17.49
C VAL A 127 -9.30 8.93 16.51
N LEU A 128 -10.19 9.56 15.75
CA LEU A 128 -9.82 10.54 14.74
C LEU A 128 -9.15 11.78 15.36
N TYR A 129 -9.61 12.21 16.53
CA TYR A 129 -9.04 13.33 17.26
C TYR A 129 -7.65 13.02 17.83
N LEU A 130 -7.46 11.81 18.37
CA LEU A 130 -6.18 11.35 18.91
C LEU A 130 -5.14 11.07 17.82
N GLU A 131 -5.57 10.64 16.62
CA GLU A 131 -4.73 10.48 15.42
C GLU A 131 -4.33 11.82 14.75
N GLU A 132 -4.58 12.95 15.41
CA GLU A 132 -4.17 14.30 14.98
C GLU A 132 -4.83 14.84 13.70
N ARG A 133 -5.99 14.30 13.27
CA ARG A 133 -6.68 14.82 12.06
C ARG A 133 -7.37 16.18 12.24
N GLY A 134 -7.26 16.81 13.41
CA GLY A 134 -7.94 18.07 13.72
C GLY A 134 -9.47 17.95 13.65
N PHE A 135 -10.19 19.06 13.83
CA PHE A 135 -11.66 19.06 13.76
C PHE A 135 -12.18 18.81 12.34
N ASP A 136 -11.51 19.34 11.32
CA ASP A 136 -11.93 19.27 9.92
C ASP A 136 -11.95 17.83 9.38
N GLY A 137 -10.95 17.02 9.78
CA GLY A 137 -10.91 15.60 9.40
C GLY A 137 -11.98 14.75 10.07
N ILE A 138 -12.53 15.19 11.21
CA ILE A 138 -13.62 14.50 11.89
C ILE A 138 -14.96 14.83 11.22
N GLN A 139 -15.14 16.08 10.78
CA GLN A 139 -16.35 16.51 10.07
C GLN A 139 -16.52 15.75 8.74
N GLU A 140 -15.44 15.62 7.97
CA GLU A 140 -15.45 14.91 6.68
C GLU A 140 -15.74 13.41 6.85
N GLU A 141 -15.18 12.78 7.89
CA GLU A 141 -15.27 11.34 8.10
C GLU A 141 -16.59 10.91 8.76
N LEU A 142 -17.11 11.69 9.71
CA LEU A 142 -18.35 11.39 10.42
C LEU A 142 -19.60 11.98 9.75
N GLY A 143 -19.43 12.87 8.76
CA GLY A 143 -20.55 13.53 8.07
C GLY A 143 -21.39 14.43 8.98
N VAL A 144 -20.77 15.04 10.00
CA VAL A 144 -21.44 15.86 11.02
C VAL A 144 -20.98 17.33 10.97
N GLY A 145 -21.82 18.24 11.47
CA GLY A 145 -21.48 19.65 11.59
C GLY A 145 -20.36 19.91 12.61
N ARG A 146 -19.73 21.09 12.55
CA ARG A 146 -18.62 21.45 13.45
C ARG A 146 -19.04 21.43 14.93
N ASP A 147 -20.25 21.91 15.22
CA ASP A 147 -20.81 21.94 16.56
C ASP A 147 -21.12 20.53 17.09
N ASP A 148 -21.54 19.63 16.19
CA ASP A 148 -21.77 18.21 16.52
C ASP A 148 -20.46 17.49 16.87
N VAL A 149 -19.34 17.81 16.22
CA VAL A 149 -18.03 17.22 16.56
C VAL A 149 -17.63 17.55 18.00
N ALA A 150 -17.81 18.81 18.42
CA ALA A 150 -17.49 19.24 19.77
C ALA A 150 -18.38 18.56 20.81
N GLU A 151 -19.67 18.38 20.51
CA GLU A 151 -20.60 17.67 21.38
C GLU A 151 -20.23 16.19 21.54
N VAL A 152 -19.91 15.51 20.42
CA VAL A 152 -19.53 14.10 20.41
C VAL A 152 -18.21 13.86 21.16
N LEU A 153 -17.19 14.69 20.92
CA LEU A 153 -15.92 14.60 21.67
C LEU A 153 -16.11 14.93 23.14
N GLY A 154 -16.95 15.92 23.47
CA GLY A 154 -17.28 16.26 24.85
C GLY A 154 -18.05 15.15 25.57
N GLY A 155 -18.90 14.40 24.86
CA GLY A 155 -19.53 13.18 25.36
C GLY A 155 -18.49 12.09 25.67
N ALA A 156 -17.59 11.83 24.72
CA ALA A 156 -16.51 10.86 24.87
C ALA A 156 -15.59 11.20 26.06
N TYR A 157 -15.16 12.45 26.21
CA TYR A 157 -14.31 12.89 27.32
C TYR A 157 -14.98 12.80 28.67
N ARG A 158 -16.27 13.18 28.79
CA ARG A 158 -17.02 13.01 30.03
C ARG A 158 -17.12 11.54 30.46
N LYS A 159 -17.31 10.63 29.49
CA LYS A 159 -17.39 9.19 29.77
C LYS A 159 -16.04 8.57 30.11
N LEU A 160 -14.96 9.04 29.48
CA LEU A 160 -13.59 8.65 29.81
C LEU A 160 -13.08 9.25 31.12
N GLY A 161 -13.69 10.35 31.58
CA GLY A 161 -13.17 11.14 32.69
C GLY A 161 -11.89 11.91 32.33
N ALA A 162 -11.69 12.20 31.04
CA ALA A 162 -10.50 12.87 30.53
C ALA A 162 -10.69 14.40 30.48
N GLU A 163 -9.71 15.15 30.95
CA GLU A 163 -9.75 16.64 30.93
C GLU A 163 -9.14 17.24 29.65
N GLY A 164 -8.50 16.42 28.81
CA GLY A 164 -7.92 16.89 27.55
C GLY A 164 -7.34 15.76 26.68
N LYS A 165 -6.78 16.15 25.53
CA LYS A 165 -6.24 15.23 24.51
C LYS A 165 -5.19 14.28 25.10
N GLN A 166 -4.23 14.83 25.83
CA GLN A 166 -3.11 14.05 26.38
C GLN A 166 -3.58 13.07 27.45
N ASP A 167 -4.48 13.52 28.33
CA ASP A 167 -5.08 12.69 29.38
C ASP A 167 -5.90 11.53 28.80
N ALA A 168 -6.69 11.80 27.76
CA ALA A 168 -7.41 10.76 27.01
C ALA A 168 -6.46 9.77 26.32
N LEU A 169 -5.34 10.26 25.76
CA LEU A 169 -4.32 9.42 25.13
C LEU A 169 -3.63 8.51 26.15
N ASP A 170 -3.28 9.04 27.32
CA ASP A 170 -2.65 8.30 28.42
C ASP A 170 -3.60 7.24 28.98
N LEU A 171 -4.88 7.58 29.17
CA LEU A 171 -5.93 6.64 29.57
C LEU A 171 -6.10 5.51 28.56
N ILE A 172 -6.14 5.82 27.26
CA ILE A 172 -6.29 4.81 26.23
C ILE A 172 -5.04 3.93 26.14
N HIS A 173 -3.84 4.50 26.22
CA HIS A 173 -2.61 3.71 26.24
C HIS A 173 -2.48 2.80 27.47
N SER A 174 -3.09 3.18 28.61
CA SER A 174 -3.16 2.34 29.82
C SER A 174 -4.09 1.13 29.70
N ILE A 175 -4.94 1.08 28.66
CA ILE A 175 -5.77 -0.08 28.36
C ILE A 175 -4.89 -1.15 27.72
N SER A 176 -4.67 -2.26 28.41
CA SER A 176 -3.90 -3.40 27.91
C SER A 176 -4.54 -4.06 26.68
N GLU A 177 -3.71 -4.75 25.88
CA GLU A 177 -4.13 -5.62 24.76
C GLU A 177 -4.99 -6.81 25.15
#